data_AF-A0A0P0N365-F1
#
_entry.id   AF-A0A0P0N365-F1
#
_cell.length_a   1.000
_cell.length_b   1.000
_cell.length_c   1.000
_cell.angle_alpha   90.00
_cell.angle_beta   90.00
_cell.angle_gamma   90.00
#
_symmetry.space_group_name_H-M   'P 1'
#
loop_
_entity.id
_entity.type
_entity.pdbx_description
1 polymer ?
#
loop_
_entity_poly.entity_id
_entity_poly.type
_entity_poly.pdbx_seq_one_letter_code
_entity_poly.pdbx_strand_id
1 'polypeptide(L)'
;MDLKQRVLDLVENAPQMNKAAFYSDPIVESMVEELQSRWEKAGYQGEPIDYATPEELEKLYELAKYYASLPPWKAYRIFKERVEGRTTRKN
;
A
#
# COMPACT_ATOMS: atom_id res chain seq x y z
N MET A 1 4.62 -14.92 -13.87
CA MET A 1 4.98 -13.60 -13.29
C MET A 1 4.48 -13.62 -11.88
N ASP A 2 5.39 -13.50 -10.92
CA ASP A 2 5.10 -13.59 -9.50
C ASP A 2 4.17 -12.44 -9.03
N LEU A 3 3.28 -12.72 -8.09
CA LEU A 3 2.27 -11.76 -7.63
C LEU A 3 2.91 -10.60 -6.87
N LYS A 4 3.96 -10.88 -6.09
CA LYS A 4 4.82 -9.86 -5.49
C LYS A 4 5.30 -8.87 -6.56
N GLN A 5 5.92 -9.37 -7.63
CA GLN A 5 6.46 -8.51 -8.69
C GLN A 5 5.38 -7.63 -9.32
N ARG A 6 4.17 -8.18 -9.53
CA ARG A 6 3.05 -7.41 -10.07
C ARG A 6 2.59 -6.28 -9.14
N VAL A 7 2.56 -6.53 -7.82
CA VAL A 7 2.25 -5.47 -6.84
C VAL A 7 3.29 -4.36 -6.94
N LEU A 8 4.58 -4.72 -6.91
CA LEU A 8 5.68 -3.76 -6.98
C LEU A 8 5.63 -2.96 -8.28
N ASP A 9 5.47 -3.62 -9.43
CA ASP A 9 5.39 -2.97 -10.74
C ASP A 9 4.23 -1.96 -10.81
N LEU A 10 3.05 -2.33 -10.29
CA LEU A 10 1.88 -1.44 -10.29
C LEU A 10 2.11 -0.21 -9.42
N VAL A 11 2.68 -0.37 -8.24
CA VAL A 11 2.92 0.75 -7.31
C VAL A 11 4.07 1.61 -7.78
N GLU A 12 5.16 1.03 -8.29
CA GLU A 12 6.34 1.76 -8.74
C GLU A 12 6.05 2.61 -9.98
N ASN A 13 5.27 2.10 -10.92
CA ASN A 13 4.92 2.82 -12.15
C ASN A 13 3.69 3.75 -12.00
N ALA A 14 3.00 3.72 -10.86
CA ALA A 14 1.86 4.60 -10.61
C ALA A 14 2.29 6.07 -10.45
N PRO A 15 1.42 7.04 -10.80
CA PRO A 15 1.66 8.44 -10.49
C PRO A 15 1.85 8.68 -8.98
N GLN A 16 2.63 9.70 -8.60
CA GLN A 16 2.98 9.97 -7.20
C GLN A 16 1.76 10.08 -6.28
N MET A 17 0.68 10.71 -6.74
CA MET A 17 -0.56 10.85 -5.94
C MET A 17 -1.29 9.51 -5.76
N ASN A 18 -1.18 8.60 -6.72
CA ASN A 18 -1.76 7.27 -6.63
C ASN A 18 -1.00 6.41 -5.62
N LYS A 19 0.33 6.53 -5.57
CA LYS A 19 1.16 5.92 -4.52
C LYS A 19 0.77 6.44 -3.14
N ALA A 20 0.64 7.76 -2.99
CA ALA A 20 0.21 8.38 -1.74
C ALA A 20 -1.19 7.90 -1.31
N ALA A 21 -2.13 7.78 -2.26
CA ALA A 21 -3.46 7.25 -2.00
C ALA A 21 -3.44 5.78 -1.58
N PHE A 22 -2.61 4.95 -2.22
CA PHE A 22 -2.41 3.54 -1.88
C PHE A 22 -1.87 3.38 -0.45
N TYR A 23 -0.75 4.03 -0.12
CA TYR A 23 -0.15 3.92 1.22
C TYR A 23 -0.93 4.61 2.34
N SER A 24 -1.87 5.50 2.01
CA SER A 24 -2.80 6.08 3.01
C SER A 24 -4.05 5.23 3.27
N ASP A 25 -4.27 4.16 2.50
CA ASP A 25 -5.36 3.23 2.73
C ASP A 25 -5.16 2.50 4.06
N PRO A 26 -6.12 2.51 4.99
CA PRO A 26 -5.96 1.86 6.30
C PRO A 26 -5.65 0.36 6.21
N ILE A 27 -6.15 -0.32 5.17
CA ILE A 27 -5.87 -1.75 4.97
C ILE A 27 -4.42 -1.92 4.52
N VAL A 28 -3.96 -1.11 3.57
CA VAL A 28 -2.56 -1.16 3.09
C VAL A 28 -1.60 -0.81 4.22
N GLU A 29 -1.89 0.24 4.98
CA GLU A 29 -1.08 0.69 6.12
C GLU A 29 -0.91 -0.43 7.14
N SER A 30 -2.02 -1.02 7.60
CA SER A 30 -2.00 -2.15 8.56
C SER A 30 -1.21 -3.34 8.03
N MET A 31 -1.38 -3.69 6.75
CA MET A 31 -0.64 -4.81 6.15
C MET A 31 0.85 -4.52 6.05
N VAL A 32 1.23 -3.32 5.60
CA VAL A 32 2.65 -2.94 5.50
C VAL A 32 3.32 -2.94 6.88
N GLU A 33 2.64 -2.46 7.92
CA GLU A 33 3.15 -2.51 9.31
C GLU A 33 3.34 -3.95 9.80
N GLU A 34 2.38 -4.85 9.53
CA GLU A 34 2.53 -6.26 9.89
C GLU A 34 3.68 -6.94 9.15
N LEU A 35 3.84 -6.66 7.86
CA LEU A 35 4.93 -7.19 7.04
C LEU A 35 6.28 -6.68 7.52
N GLN A 36 6.38 -5.40 7.89
CA GLN A 36 7.58 -4.84 8.53
C GLN A 36 7.88 -5.57 9.84
N SER A 37 6.89 -5.79 10.70
CA SER A 37 7.09 -6.53 11.95
C SER A 37 7.59 -7.95 11.72
N ARG A 38 7.08 -8.66 10.71
CA ARG A 38 7.54 -10.02 10.36
C ARG A 38 8.97 -10.01 9.84
N TRP A 39 9.31 -9.06 8.98
CA TRP A 39 10.66 -8.87 8.45
C TRP A 39 11.68 -8.54 9.54
N GLU A 40 11.32 -7.67 10.48
CA GLU A 40 12.13 -7.34 11.66
C GLU A 40 12.38 -8.58 12.52
N LYS A 41 11.33 -9.35 12.82
CA LYS A 41 11.44 -10.61 13.59
C LYS A 41 12.26 -11.67 12.88
N ALA A 42 12.34 -11.63 11.55
CA ALA A 42 13.17 -12.51 10.74
C ALA A 42 14.61 -12.00 10.55
N GLY A 43 15.01 -10.92 11.24
CA GLY A 43 16.37 -10.41 11.17
C GLY A 43 16.68 -9.66 9.87
N TYR A 44 15.67 -8.97 9.31
CA TYR A 44 15.81 -8.09 8.15
C TYR A 44 16.31 -8.80 6.87
N GLN A 45 16.02 -10.09 6.71
CA GLN A 45 16.39 -10.83 5.51
C GLN A 45 15.38 -10.58 4.38
N GLY A 46 15.84 -10.19 3.19
CA GLY A 46 14.96 -9.87 2.07
C GLY A 46 14.20 -8.54 2.26
N GLU A 47 12.97 -8.48 1.77
CA GLU A 47 12.10 -7.30 1.84
C GLU A 47 10.83 -7.61 2.65
N PRO A 48 10.14 -6.61 3.25
CA PRO A 48 8.90 -6.84 3.99
C PRO A 48 7.84 -7.63 3.23
N ILE A 49 7.67 -7.38 1.92
CA ILE A 49 6.68 -8.07 1.09
C ILE A 49 6.98 -9.56 0.89
N ASP A 50 8.20 -10.02 1.14
CA ASP A 50 8.56 -11.45 1.10
C ASP A 50 7.89 -12.25 2.23
N TYR A 51 7.40 -11.57 3.25
CA TYR A 51 6.74 -12.15 4.43
C TYR A 51 5.21 -12.11 4.33
N ALA A 52 4.69 -11.74 3.16
CA ALA A 52 3.26 -11.72 2.89
C ALA A 52 2.73 -13.12 2.60
N THR A 53 1.58 -13.44 3.18
CA THR A 53 0.84 -14.66 2.79
C THR A 53 0.28 -14.50 1.37
N PRO A 54 -0.09 -15.59 0.69
CA PRO A 54 -0.74 -15.51 -0.62
C PRO A 54 -1.98 -14.60 -0.62
N GLU A 55 -2.80 -14.66 0.42
CA GLU A 55 -4.03 -13.86 0.55
C GLU A 55 -3.71 -12.37 0.75
N GLU A 56 -2.65 -12.06 1.49
CA GLU A 56 -2.17 -10.69 1.66
C GLU A 56 -1.61 -10.14 0.34
N LEU A 57 -0.86 -10.94 -0.42
CA LEU A 57 -0.39 -10.54 -1.74
C LEU A 57 -1.55 -10.31 -2.72
N GLU A 58 -2.57 -11.15 -2.71
CA GLU A 58 -3.79 -10.94 -3.50
C GLU A 58 -4.51 -9.66 -3.11
N LYS A 59 -4.63 -9.38 -1.82
CA LYS A 59 -5.27 -8.16 -1.33
C LYS A 59 -4.49 -6.91 -1.72
N LEU A 60 -3.16 -6.93 -1.54
CA LEU A 60 -2.28 -5.84 -1.97
C LEU A 60 -2.35 -5.63 -3.48
N TYR A 61 -2.42 -6.70 -4.26
CA TYR A 61 -2.53 -6.64 -5.71
C TYR A 61 -3.84 -5.98 -6.18
N GLU A 62 -4.98 -6.36 -5.60
CA GLU A 62 -6.26 -5.75 -5.96
C GLU A 62 -6.31 -4.26 -5.58
N LEU A 63 -5.73 -3.89 -4.44
CA LEU A 63 -5.61 -2.49 -4.04
C LEU A 63 -4.64 -1.73 -4.96
N ALA A 64 -3.48 -2.29 -5.26
CA ALA A 64 -2.50 -1.69 -6.17
C ALA A 64 -3.12 -1.42 -7.55
N LYS A 65 -3.86 -2.40 -8.10
CA LYS A 65 -4.62 -2.23 -9.36
C LYS A 65 -5.64 -1.10 -9.25
N TYR A 66 -6.44 -1.09 -8.18
CA TYR A 66 -7.45 -0.07 -7.98
C TYR A 66 -6.81 1.33 -7.99
N TYR A 67 -5.79 1.57 -7.15
CA TYR A 67 -5.16 2.89 -7.07
C TYR A 67 -4.39 3.25 -8.32
N ALA A 68 -3.68 2.32 -8.96
CA ALA A 68 -2.97 2.58 -10.21
C ALA A 68 -3.91 2.99 -11.35
N SER A 69 -5.15 2.49 -11.36
CA SER A 69 -6.16 2.82 -12.37
C SER A 69 -6.84 4.18 -12.20
N LEU A 70 -6.65 4.85 -11.05
CA LEU A 70 -7.35 6.11 -10.77
C LEU A 70 -6.73 7.28 -11.56
N PRO A 71 -7.56 8.21 -12.06
CA PRO A 71 -7.07 9.53 -12.45
C PRO A 71 -6.35 10.22 -11.26
N PRO A 72 -5.21 10.90 -11.48
CA PRO A 72 -4.43 11.49 -10.39
C PRO A 72 -5.22 12.43 -9.47
N TRP A 73 -6.17 13.20 -10.01
CA TRP A 73 -7.01 14.09 -9.21
C TRP A 73 -7.91 13.33 -8.21
N LYS A 74 -8.37 12.13 -8.58
CA LYS A 74 -9.22 11.29 -7.73
C LYS A 74 -8.39 10.62 -6.63
N ALA A 75 -7.19 10.15 -6.98
CA ALA A 75 -6.23 9.65 -6.00
C ALA A 75 -5.85 10.74 -4.98
N TYR A 76 -5.55 11.96 -5.45
CA TYR A 76 -5.28 13.10 -4.58
C TYR A 76 -6.44 13.40 -3.63
N ARG A 77 -7.69 13.41 -4.13
CA ARG A 77 -8.87 13.64 -3.28
C ARG A 77 -8.99 12.59 -2.18
N ILE A 78 -8.85 11.30 -2.51
CA ILE A 78 -8.92 10.20 -1.53
C ILE A 78 -7.81 10.35 -0.47
N PHE A 79 -6.58 10.60 -0.91
CA PHE A 79 -5.45 10.84 -0.01
C PHE A 79 -5.74 12.01 0.94
N LYS A 80 -6.20 13.14 0.39
CA LYS A 80 -6.52 14.36 1.16
C LYS A 80 -7.58 14.10 2.22
N GLU A 81 -8.70 13.46 1.85
CA GLU A 81 -9.78 13.11 2.78
C GLU A 81 -9.29 12.24 3.95
N ARG A 82 -8.38 11.29 3.66
CA ARG A 82 -7.79 10.42 4.69
C ARG A 82 -6.85 11.15 5.61
N VAL A 83 -5.99 12.01 5.07
CA VAL A 83 -5.02 12.78 5.88
C VAL A 83 -5.74 13.82 6.73
N GLU A 84 -6.66 14.60 6.17
CA GLU A 84 -7.43 15.61 6.91
C GLU A 84 -8.34 14.97 7.98
N GLY A 85 -8.91 13.79 7.69
CA GLY A 85 -9.65 12.99 8.67
C GLY A 85 -8.79 12.49 9.84
N ARG A 86 -7.48 12.26 9.65
CA ARG A 86 -6.54 11.93 10.73
C ARG A 86 -6.21 13.16 11.58
N THR A 87 -6.07 14.33 10.97
CA THR A 87 -5.76 15.59 11.68
C THR A 87 -6.91 16.04 12.59
N THR A 88 -8.16 15.87 12.16
CA THR A 88 -9.34 16.30 12.94
C THR A 88 -9.64 15.40 14.14
N ARG A 89 -9.22 14.12 14.13
CA ARG A 89 -9.40 13.18 15.26
C ARG A 89 -8.35 13.29 16.37
N LYS A 90 -7.27 14.06 16.14
CA LYS A 90 -6.18 14.25 17.12
C LYS A 90 -6.29 15.56 17.92
N ASN A 91 -7.37 16.34 17.73
CA ASN A 91 -7.64 17.59 18.44
C ASN A 91 -8.82 17.44 19.41
#